data_AF-A0A1G2ZA99-F1
#
_entry.id   AF-A0A1G2ZA99-F1
#
_cell.length_a   1.000
_cell.length_b   1.000
_cell.length_c   1.000
_cell.angle_alpha   90.00
_cell.angle_beta   90.00
_cell.angle_gamma   90.00
#
_symmetry.space_group_name_H-M   'P 1'
#
loop_
_entity.id
_entity.type
_entity.pdbx_description
1 polymer ?
#
loop_
_entity_poly.entity_id
_entity_poly.type
_entity_poly.pdbx_seq_one_letter_code
_entity_poly.pdbx_strand_id
1 'polypeptide(L)'
;MIKRLVLLIMGALVITLLSTTVALAGWTPQDIYDDYATNGKLTHDYTEAELLAYLNDASLDQYGSTDLKKALDAVVEDRLDREEFPFTGAEIGIIVAVVVVLIAGGIALRYFSRPRKPEDMGPENNS
;
A
#
# COMPACT_ATOMS: atom_id res chain seq x y z
N MET A 1 20.74 16.73 22.57
CA MET A 1 19.32 16.30 22.55
C MET A 1 18.86 15.87 21.15
N ILE A 2 19.31 16.54 20.08
CA ILE A 2 19.00 16.19 18.68
C ILE A 2 19.31 14.72 18.30
N LYS A 3 20.45 14.16 18.73
CA LYS A 3 20.80 12.75 18.44
C LYS A 3 19.77 11.74 19.01
N ARG A 4 19.18 12.04 20.17
CA ARG A 4 18.13 11.19 20.78
C ARG A 4 16.79 11.33 20.05
N LEU A 5 16.48 12.54 19.57
CA LEU A 5 15.30 12.81 18.76
C LEU A 5 15.36 12.10 17.40
N VAL A 6 16.53 12.14 16.73
CA VAL A 6 16.76 11.45 15.46
C VAL A 6 16.64 9.93 15.61
N LEU A 7 17.19 9.37 16.68
CA LEU A 7 17.08 7.94 16.98
C LEU A 7 15.62 7.50 17.23
N LEU A 8 14.83 8.33 17.93
CA LEU A 8 13.41 8.04 18.17
C LEU A 8 12.58 8.12 16.90
N ILE A 9 12.84 9.10 16.03
CA ILE A 9 12.14 9.23 14.74
C ILE A 9 12.48 8.05 13.83
N MET A 10 13.77 7.68 13.71
CA MET A 10 14.19 6.50 12.95
C MET A 10 13.60 5.20 13.52
N GLY A 11 13.59 5.06 14.85
CA GLY A 11 12.98 3.90 15.51
C GLY A 11 11.48 3.79 15.21
N ALA A 12 10.74 4.89 15.29
CA ALA A 12 9.31 4.92 14.97
C ALA A 12 9.04 4.59 13.50
N LEU A 13 9.87 5.08 12.57
CA LEU A 13 9.78 4.80 11.13
C LEU A 13 10.04 3.32 10.80
N VAL A 14 11.02 2.71 11.46
CA VAL A 14 11.32 1.29 11.31
C VAL A 14 10.18 0.43 11.89
N ILE A 15 9.65 0.78 13.06
CA ILE A 15 8.53 0.05 13.68
C ILE A 15 7.26 0.13 12.83
N THR A 16 6.96 1.27 12.23
CA THR A 16 5.81 1.41 11.31
C THR A 16 6.00 0.62 10.03
N LEU A 17 7.20 0.58 9.45
CA LEU A 17 7.52 -0.29 8.31
C LEU A 17 7.31 -1.77 8.64
N LEU A 18 7.76 -2.19 9.82
CA LEU A 18 7.66 -3.58 10.28
C LEU A 18 6.24 -3.99 10.69
N SER A 19 5.33 -3.02 10.88
CA SER A 19 3.93 -3.26 11.26
C SER A 19 2.99 -3.40 10.06
N THR A 20 3.52 -3.48 8.83
CA THR A 20 2.76 -3.85 7.64
C THR A 20 2.55 -5.37 7.58
N THR A 21 1.91 -5.93 8.62
CA THR A 21 1.39 -7.30 8.53
C THR A 21 0.14 -7.26 7.66
N VAL A 22 0.28 -7.58 6.38
CA VAL A 22 -0.86 -8.03 5.57
C VAL A 22 -1.33 -9.35 6.19
N ALA A 23 -2.38 -9.26 7.01
CA ALA A 23 -3.09 -10.45 7.45
C ALA A 23 -3.79 -11.05 6.22
N LEU A 24 -3.11 -11.98 5.54
CA LEU A 24 -3.70 -12.81 4.52
C LEU A 24 -4.60 -13.87 5.19
N ALA A 25 -5.66 -13.43 5.86
CA ALA A 25 -6.78 -14.28 6.22
C ALA A 25 -7.80 -14.19 5.08
N GLY A 26 -7.41 -14.74 3.93
CA GLY A 26 -8.24 -14.77 2.73
C GLY A 26 -8.77 -16.15 2.42
N TRP A 27 -9.76 -16.22 1.55
CA TRP A 27 -10.30 -17.45 0.98
C TRP A 27 -9.26 -18.17 0.12
N THR A 28 -9.24 -19.49 0.19
CA THR A 28 -8.31 -20.29 -0.63
C THR A 28 -8.84 -20.46 -2.05
N PRO A 29 -7.96 -20.73 -3.03
CA PRO A 29 -8.38 -21.13 -4.39
C PRO A 29 -9.42 -22.26 -4.40
N GLN A 30 -9.30 -23.20 -3.46
CA GLN A 30 -10.24 -24.31 -3.34
C GLN A 30 -11.62 -23.86 -2.86
N ASP A 31 -11.70 -22.89 -1.93
CA ASP A 31 -12.98 -22.34 -1.48
C ASP A 31 -13.73 -21.63 -2.61
N ILE A 32 -13.00 -20.93 -3.50
CA ILE A 32 -13.56 -20.28 -4.69
C ILE A 32 -14.15 -21.32 -5.66
N TYR A 33 -13.40 -22.39 -5.91
CA TYR A 33 -13.86 -23.49 -6.74
C TYR A 33 -15.11 -24.15 -6.16
N ASP A 34 -15.10 -24.48 -4.87
CA ASP A 34 -16.19 -25.18 -4.20
C ASP A 34 -17.47 -24.32 -4.12
N ASP A 35 -17.34 -23.01 -3.92
CA ASP A 35 -18.47 -22.06 -3.97
C ASP A 35 -19.13 -22.08 -5.35
N TYR A 36 -18.34 -21.93 -6.41
CA TYR A 36 -18.86 -21.97 -7.77
C TYR A 36 -19.44 -23.33 -8.14
N ALA A 37 -18.78 -24.42 -7.73
CA ALA A 37 -19.25 -25.78 -7.99
C ALA A 37 -20.60 -26.07 -7.31
N THR A 38 -20.81 -25.53 -6.11
CA THR A 38 -22.03 -25.75 -5.34
C THR A 38 -23.16 -24.83 -5.80
N ASN A 39 -22.86 -23.56 -6.05
CA ASN A 39 -23.88 -22.52 -6.29
C ASN A 39 -24.07 -22.16 -7.77
N GLY A 40 -23.16 -22.58 -8.65
CA GLY A 40 -23.11 -22.19 -10.06
C GLY A 40 -22.74 -20.72 -10.28
N LYS A 41 -22.32 -20.02 -9.23
CA LYS A 41 -21.89 -18.62 -9.23
C LYS A 41 -21.05 -18.34 -7.98
N LEU A 42 -20.19 -17.32 -8.05
CA LEU A 42 -19.47 -16.81 -6.89
C LEU A 42 -20.45 -16.02 -5.99
N THR A 43 -20.61 -16.47 -4.75
CA THR A 43 -21.53 -15.91 -3.76
C THR A 43 -20.81 -15.06 -2.71
N HIS A 44 -19.52 -15.28 -2.52
CA HIS A 44 -18.69 -14.49 -1.60
C HIS A 44 -18.05 -13.27 -2.27
N ASP A 45 -17.67 -12.31 -1.43
CA ASP A 45 -16.93 -11.12 -1.81
C ASP A 45 -15.43 -11.45 -1.85
N TYR A 46 -15.02 -12.15 -2.90
CA TYR A 46 -13.61 -12.45 -3.17
C TYR A 46 -12.87 -11.19 -3.63
N THR A 47 -11.68 -11.00 -3.08
CA THR A 47 -10.74 -9.95 -3.47
C THR A 47 -10.03 -10.32 -4.78
N GLU A 48 -9.54 -9.32 -5.52
CA GLU A 48 -8.76 -9.56 -6.74
C GLU A 48 -7.53 -10.44 -6.49
N ALA A 49 -6.87 -10.27 -5.35
CA ALA A 49 -5.71 -11.08 -4.99
C ALA A 49 -6.06 -12.57 -4.83
N GLU A 50 -7.23 -12.88 -4.25
CA GLU A 50 -7.72 -14.25 -4.09
C GLU A 50 -8.15 -14.83 -5.45
N LEU A 51 -8.81 -14.04 -6.28
CA LEU A 51 -9.19 -14.42 -7.65
C LEU A 51 -7.97 -14.69 -8.55
N LEU A 52 -6.93 -13.86 -8.46
CA LEU A 52 -5.66 -14.08 -9.14
C LEU A 52 -4.92 -15.31 -8.59
N ALA A 53 -4.96 -15.52 -7.28
CA ALA A 53 -4.40 -16.71 -6.66
C ALA A 53 -5.09 -17.98 -7.17
N TYR A 54 -6.41 -17.94 -7.36
CA TYR A 54 -7.17 -19.02 -8.01
C TYR A 54 -6.68 -19.29 -9.43
N LEU A 55 -6.58 -18.25 -10.28
CA LEU A 55 -6.13 -18.42 -11.68
C LEU A 55 -4.71 -18.97 -11.79
N ASN A 56 -3.86 -18.69 -10.80
CA ASN A 56 -2.47 -19.13 -10.78
C ASN A 56 -2.26 -20.47 -10.06
N ASP A 57 -3.32 -21.09 -9.52
CA ASP A 57 -3.21 -22.35 -8.79
C ASP A 57 -3.29 -23.57 -9.72
N ALA A 58 -2.13 -24.16 -9.99
CA ALA A 58 -1.99 -25.37 -10.79
C ALA A 58 -2.52 -26.65 -10.09
N SER A 59 -2.81 -26.61 -8.79
CA SER A 59 -3.33 -27.78 -8.06
C SER A 59 -4.79 -28.09 -8.42
N LEU A 60 -5.55 -27.06 -8.83
CA LEU A 60 -6.95 -27.18 -9.24
C LEU A 60 -7.13 -27.85 -10.61
N ASP A 61 -6.09 -27.90 -11.44
CA ASP A 61 -6.14 -28.65 -12.71
C ASP A 61 -6.36 -30.16 -12.50
N GLN A 62 -6.11 -30.67 -11.29
CA GLN A 62 -6.35 -32.07 -10.92
C GLN A 62 -7.73 -32.30 -10.28
N TYR A 63 -8.38 -31.23 -9.81
CA TYR A 63 -9.63 -31.26 -9.06
C TYR A 63 -10.78 -30.76 -9.94
N GLY A 64 -11.31 -31.66 -10.77
CA GLY A 64 -12.67 -31.52 -11.30
C GLY A 64 -12.83 -31.08 -12.75
N SER A 65 -14.09 -31.16 -13.19
CA SER A 65 -14.51 -31.12 -14.59
C SER A 65 -13.99 -29.88 -15.33
N THR A 66 -13.26 -30.11 -16.43
CA THR A 66 -12.68 -29.07 -17.29
C THR A 66 -13.69 -28.02 -17.72
N ASP A 67 -14.95 -28.40 -17.92
CA ASP A 67 -16.01 -27.48 -18.32
C ASP A 67 -16.43 -26.51 -17.20
N LEU A 68 -16.46 -26.98 -15.95
CA LEU A 68 -16.73 -26.13 -14.79
C LEU A 68 -15.59 -25.15 -14.56
N LYS A 69 -14.34 -25.63 -14.63
CA LYS A 69 -13.15 -24.78 -14.49
C LYS A 69 -13.12 -23.68 -15.55
N LYS A 70 -13.35 -24.03 -16.82
CA LYS A 70 -13.44 -23.02 -17.90
C LYS A 70 -14.54 -21.98 -17.67
N ALA A 71 -15.70 -22.41 -17.18
CA ALA A 71 -16.79 -21.49 -16.88
C ALA A 71 -16.44 -20.56 -15.71
N LEU A 72 -15.78 -21.09 -14.67
CA LEU A 72 -15.30 -20.30 -13.55
C LEU A 72 -14.17 -19.34 -13.97
N ASP A 73 -13.17 -19.80 -14.72
CA ASP A 73 -12.09 -18.98 -15.26
C ASP A 73 -12.65 -17.76 -16.00
N ALA A 74 -13.66 -17.95 -16.88
CA ALA A 74 -14.30 -16.84 -17.59
C ALA A 74 -15.02 -15.84 -16.66
N VAL A 75 -15.65 -16.32 -15.57
CA VAL A 75 -16.31 -15.46 -14.58
C VAL A 75 -15.28 -14.69 -13.74
N VAL A 76 -14.16 -15.31 -13.40
CA VAL A 76 -13.07 -14.70 -12.66
C VAL A 76 -12.36 -13.66 -13.50
N GLU A 77 -12.06 -13.97 -14.77
CA GLU A 77 -11.47 -13.02 -15.72
C GLU A 77 -12.36 -11.80 -15.95
N ASP A 78 -13.68 -11.97 -16.16
CA ASP A 78 -14.63 -10.84 -16.29
C ASP A 78 -14.68 -9.94 -15.04
N ARG A 79 -14.51 -10.53 -13.85
CA ARG A 79 -14.44 -9.80 -12.58
C ARG A 79 -13.14 -8.99 -12.46
N LEU A 80 -12.01 -9.57 -12.88
CA LEU A 80 -10.69 -8.94 -12.81
C LEU A 80 -10.50 -7.86 -13.89
N ASP A 81 -11.09 -8.04 -15.07
CA ASP A 81 -11.07 -7.03 -16.14
C ASP A 81 -11.94 -5.80 -15.79
N ARG A 82 -12.85 -5.94 -14.83
CA ARG A 82 -13.68 -4.85 -14.34
C ARG A 82 -12.89 -3.99 -13.37
N GLU A 83 -11.91 -3.26 -13.90
CA GLU A 83 -10.95 -2.38 -13.21
C GLU A 83 -11.55 -1.62 -12.00
N GLU A 84 -11.50 -2.22 -10.81
CA GLU A 84 -11.59 -1.49 -9.55
C GLU A 84 -10.13 -1.19 -9.17
N PHE A 85 -9.70 0.04 -9.44
CA PHE A 85 -8.30 0.46 -9.28
C PHE A 85 -7.66 -0.15 -8.01
N PRO A 86 -6.43 -0.68 -8.11
CA PRO A 86 -5.79 -1.53 -7.08
C PRO A 86 -5.42 -0.79 -5.78
N PHE A 87 -5.92 0.43 -5.62
CA PHE A 87 -5.80 1.28 -4.44
C PHE A 87 -7.16 1.88 -4.17
N THR A 88 -7.61 1.82 -2.91
CA THR A 88 -8.80 2.56 -2.52
C THR A 88 -8.56 4.06 -2.76
N GLY A 89 -9.54 4.82 -3.25
CA GLY A 89 -9.38 6.27 -3.45
C GLY A 89 -8.94 7.00 -2.16
N ALA A 90 -9.26 6.41 -1.00
CA ALA A 90 -8.78 6.83 0.32
C ALA A 90 -7.27 6.61 0.52
N GLU A 91 -6.71 5.49 0.05
CA GLU A 91 -5.27 5.17 0.12
C GLU A 91 -4.43 6.16 -0.69
N ILE A 92 -4.86 6.47 -1.92
CA ILE A 92 -4.24 7.52 -2.73
C ILE A 92 -4.35 8.88 -2.01
N GLY A 93 -5.51 9.16 -1.40
CA GLY A 93 -5.72 10.37 -0.61
C GLY A 93 -4.72 10.52 0.54
N ILE A 94 -4.42 9.43 1.27
CA ILE A 94 -3.44 9.44 2.37
C ILE A 94 -2.02 9.63 1.84
N ILE A 95 -1.63 8.93 0.76
CA ILE A 95 -0.29 9.07 0.16
C ILE A 95 -0.08 10.53 -0.28
N VAL A 96 -1.05 11.12 -0.97
CA VAL A 96 -1.01 12.52 -1.39
C VAL A 96 -0.92 13.45 -0.18
N ALA A 97 -1.71 13.22 0.87
CA ALA A 97 -1.66 14.03 2.09
C ALA A 97 -0.27 13.97 2.76
N VAL A 98 0.34 12.80 2.85
CA VAL A 98 1.69 12.62 3.41
C VAL A 98 2.74 13.38 2.60
N VAL A 99 2.71 13.27 1.27
CA VAL A 99 3.64 13.98 0.38
C VAL A 99 3.52 15.50 0.58
N VAL A 100 2.30 16.03 0.65
CA VAL A 100 2.05 17.46 0.88
C VAL A 100 2.63 17.92 2.23
N VAL A 101 2.43 17.14 3.29
CA VAL A 101 2.97 17.43 4.63
C VAL A 101 4.50 17.43 4.62
N LEU A 102 5.13 16.46 3.95
CA LEU A 102 6.59 16.39 3.87
C LEU A 102 7.20 17.58 3.10
N ILE A 103 6.60 17.98 1.99
CA ILE A 103 7.04 19.14 1.21
C ILE A 103 6.90 20.42 2.05
N ALA A 104 5.73 20.66 2.65
CA ALA A 104 5.49 21.84 3.47
C ALA A 104 6.43 21.89 4.69
N GLY A 105 6.62 20.75 5.36
CA GLY A 105 7.54 20.61 6.48
C GLY A 105 9.00 20.89 6.08
N GLY A 106 9.45 20.35 4.95
CA GLY A 106 10.80 20.58 4.44
C GLY A 106 11.07 22.05 4.09
N ILE A 107 10.10 22.74 3.49
CA ILE A 107 10.20 24.17 3.18
C ILE A 107 10.27 25.00 4.47
N ALA A 108 9.40 24.72 5.44
CA ALA A 108 9.40 25.41 6.73
C ALA A 108 10.76 25.24 7.44
N LEU A 109 11.29 24.02 7.46
CA LEU A 109 12.59 23.73 8.08
C LEU A 109 13.73 24.49 7.39
N ARG A 110 13.67 24.62 6.06
CA ARG A 110 14.64 25.39 5.26
C ARG A 110 14.58 26.88 5.56
N TYR A 111 13.38 27.42 5.81
CA TYR A 111 13.20 28.81 6.17
C TYR A 111 13.79 29.13 7.55
N PHE A 112 13.49 28.29 8.56
CA PHE A 112 13.93 28.51 9.93
C PHE A 112 15.41 28.18 10.20
N SER A 113 16.07 27.43 9.31
CA SER A 113 17.49 27.07 9.47
C SER A 113 18.48 28.08 8.89
N ARG A 114 18.03 29.25 8.38
CA ARG A 114 18.96 30.28 7.88
C ARG A 114 19.77 30.87 9.03
N PRO A 115 21.12 30.73 9.05
CA PRO A 115 21.95 31.36 10.06
C PRO A 115 21.87 32.88 9.93
N ARG A 116 21.71 33.57 11.07
CA ARG A 116 21.80 35.04 11.11
C ARG A 116 23.23 35.42 10.73
N LYS A 117 23.37 36.27 9.72
CA LYS A 117 24.66 36.85 9.30
C LYS A 117 25.22 37.63 10.51
N PRO A 118 26.46 37.36 10.97
CA PRO A 118 27.10 38.19 11.98
C PRO A 118 27.17 39.62 11.42
N GLU A 119 26.71 40.60 12.19
CA GLU A 119 26.98 42.00 11.90
C GLU A 119 28.50 42.19 11.88
N ASP A 120 29.05 42.53 10.71
CA ASP A 120 30.38 43.11 10.61
C ASP A 120 30.38 44.43 11.40
N MET A 121 30.82 44.38 12.65
CA MET A 121 31.32 45.56 13.33
C MET A 121 32.65 45.94 12.66
N GLY A 122 32.55 46.72 11.57
CA GLY A 122 33.69 47.33 10.91
C GLY A 122 34.43 48.31 11.85
N PRO A 123 35.76 48.47 11.68
CA PRO A 123 36.62 49.12 12.66
C PRO A 123 36.52 50.65 12.64
N GLU A 124 36.64 51.22 13.84
CA GLU A 124 37.47 52.38 14.21
C GLU A 124 37.69 53.48 13.14
N ASN A 125 37.04 54.64 13.33
CA ASN A 125 37.48 55.91 12.74
C ASN A 125 37.80 56.91 13.85
N ASN A 126 39.08 57.21 13.96
CA ASN A 126 39.69 58.21 14.82
C ASN A 126 39.68 59.55 14.10
N SER A 127 39.16 60.61 14.74
CA SER A 127 39.32 62.00 14.33
C SER A 127 39.61 62.86 15.55
#